data_AF-A0A5C7LQ58-F1
#
_entry.id   AF-A0A5C7LQ58-F1
#
_cell.length_a   1.000
_cell.length_b   1.000
_cell.length_c   1.000
_cell.angle_alpha   90.00
_cell.angle_beta   90.00
_cell.angle_gamma   90.00
#
_symmetry.space_group_name_H-M   'P 1'
#
loop_
_entity.id
_entity.type
_entity.pdbx_description
1 polymer ?
#
loop_
_entity_poly.entity_id
_entity_poly.type
_entity_poly.pdbx_seq_one_letter_code
_entity_poly.pdbx_strand_id
1 'polypeptide(L)'
;MLNTVDFAKCIRDNLKDRRFGKKRADEIIADFEARAEGYRSQGRNSTDASVLAMKDVFDNLSEVAQEKAKRTAKMLSVQAENNARIAQALELKQDQFGVKGAAGKKASRGFMLARAAVSLIEDDPRFKGLSYSTQKEVIRGQMFAIFNDVLEKAGKGAFGTQKGKAHLPNIVREVFGETTGDASAKEMAQAWLKVSDLGVDLFNQAGGSLKKLQRYLPNAGSNAAKLVKDEARWFATRAERWDWDRMRWPDGSVIEVSERPAVMKAVYETLSTDGANKIDATAFRGRGQALGNQLDNHRFVHYKDAKSWMSDLEEFGDGNPFDVMVAHIEHMSHKIAMVETFGPNPEMTFNNIEAIVKKHAAGLSAKDKADAEAVLKNTFQPMMEVVTRSNPMNPNSVW
;
A
#
# COMPACT_ATOMS: atom_id res chain seq x y z
N MET A 1 -15.21 28.62 27.28
CA MET A 1 -14.87 28.69 25.84
C MET A 1 -13.40 28.38 25.73
N LEU A 2 -13.04 27.29 25.03
CA LEU A 2 -11.65 26.87 24.87
C LEU A 2 -11.05 27.59 23.65
N ASN A 3 -9.90 28.23 23.81
CA ASN A 3 -9.16 28.89 22.74
C ASN A 3 -7.80 28.19 22.49
N THR A 4 -7.07 28.59 21.44
CA THR A 4 -5.76 28.02 21.06
C THR A 4 -4.75 28.01 22.21
N VAL A 5 -4.74 29.07 23.03
CA VAL A 5 -3.80 29.25 24.15
C VAL A 5 -4.07 28.23 25.26
N ASP A 6 -5.36 27.96 25.56
CA ASP A 6 -5.76 27.02 26.59
C ASP A 6 -5.39 25.56 26.22
N PHE A 7 -5.55 25.17 24.95
CA PHE A 7 -5.16 23.84 24.49
C PHE A 7 -3.65 23.63 24.53
N ALA A 8 -2.87 24.60 24.01
CA ALA A 8 -1.41 24.50 23.99
C ALA A 8 -0.82 24.42 25.40
N LYS A 9 -1.39 25.19 26.34
CA LYS A 9 -1.02 25.10 27.76
C LYS A 9 -1.36 23.72 28.33
N CYS A 10 -2.59 23.23 28.10
CA CYS A 10 -3.04 21.91 28.55
C CYS A 10 -2.10 20.79 28.08
N ILE A 11 -1.72 20.77 26.79
CA ILE A 11 -0.80 19.77 26.24
C ILE A 11 0.59 19.84 26.88
N ARG A 12 1.16 21.05 27.02
CA ARG A 12 2.50 21.21 27.61
C ARG A 12 2.53 20.77 29.07
N ASP A 13 1.54 21.17 29.86
CA ASP A 13 1.47 20.84 31.28
C ASP A 13 1.32 19.31 31.48
N ASN A 14 0.37 18.69 30.78
CA ASN A 14 0.13 17.25 30.89
C ASN A 14 1.31 16.39 30.40
N LEU A 15 1.98 16.77 29.31
CA LEU A 15 3.13 16.02 28.79
C LEU A 15 4.38 16.20 29.64
N LYS A 16 4.58 17.38 30.23
CA LYS A 16 5.64 17.64 31.21
C LYS A 16 5.49 16.73 32.43
N ASP A 17 4.28 16.63 32.98
CA ASP A 17 3.99 15.79 34.15
C ASP A 17 4.24 14.30 33.89
N ARG A 18 4.04 13.87 32.65
CA ARG A 18 4.30 12.49 32.19
C ARG A 18 5.73 12.25 31.69
N ARG A 19 6.65 13.22 31.85
CA ARG A 19 8.05 13.18 31.39
C ARG A 19 8.21 12.96 29.89
N PHE A 20 7.22 13.33 29.07
CA PHE A 20 7.38 13.39 27.62
C PHE A 20 8.11 14.68 27.21
N GLY A 21 8.94 14.59 26.16
CA GLY A 21 9.82 15.69 25.77
C GLY A 21 9.09 16.89 25.15
N LYS A 22 9.63 18.10 25.35
CA LYS A 22 9.16 19.38 24.77
C LYS A 22 8.83 19.27 23.27
N LYS A 23 9.68 18.57 22.52
CA LYS A 23 9.48 18.32 21.08
C LYS A 23 8.12 17.71 20.75
N ARG A 24 7.65 16.74 21.56
CA ARG A 24 6.37 16.06 21.31
C ARG A 24 5.17 16.98 21.56
N ALA A 25 5.28 17.83 22.57
CA ALA A 25 4.26 18.83 22.85
C ALA A 25 4.19 19.84 21.69
N ASP A 26 5.34 20.33 21.23
CA ASP A 26 5.42 21.28 20.12
C ASP A 26 4.87 20.69 18.81
N GLU A 27 5.13 19.41 18.51
CA GLU A 27 4.54 18.70 17.36
C GLU A 27 3.00 18.64 17.41
N ILE A 28 2.43 18.29 18.57
CA ILE A 28 0.97 18.19 18.75
C ILE A 28 0.32 19.57 18.65
N ILE A 29 0.98 20.60 19.18
CA ILE A 29 0.49 21.98 19.13
C ILE A 29 0.53 22.50 17.69
N ALA A 30 1.60 22.21 16.94
CA ALA A 30 1.71 22.60 15.54
C ALA A 30 0.61 21.93 14.68
N ASP A 31 0.34 20.63 14.87
CA ASP A 31 -0.77 19.92 14.18
C ASP A 31 -2.13 20.55 14.49
N PHE A 32 -2.36 20.86 15.77
CA PHE A 32 -3.57 21.58 16.20
C PHE A 32 -3.70 22.97 15.55
N GLU A 33 -2.64 23.77 15.57
CA GLU A 33 -2.65 25.12 15.00
C GLU A 33 -2.92 25.09 13.49
N ALA A 34 -2.28 24.17 12.77
CA ALA A 34 -2.48 23.98 11.33
C ALA A 34 -3.95 23.60 11.00
N ARG A 35 -4.53 22.65 11.75
CA ARG A 35 -5.93 22.26 11.57
C ARG A 35 -6.91 23.37 11.93
N ALA A 36 -6.64 24.09 13.02
CA ALA A 36 -7.47 25.21 13.44
C ALA A 36 -7.46 26.30 12.35
N GLU A 37 -6.30 26.59 11.75
CA GLU A 37 -6.21 27.53 10.65
C GLU A 37 -6.96 27.04 9.40
N GLY A 38 -6.83 25.76 9.06
CA GLY A 38 -7.59 25.15 7.97
C GLY A 38 -9.12 25.24 8.16
N TYR A 39 -9.63 25.14 9.39
CA TYR A 39 -11.04 25.36 9.67
C TYR A 39 -11.44 26.84 9.58
N ARG A 40 -10.56 27.77 9.97
CA ARG A 40 -10.80 29.22 9.81
C ARG A 40 -10.85 29.62 8.35
N SER A 41 -9.95 29.10 7.51
CA SER A 41 -9.93 29.39 6.06
C SER A 41 -11.21 28.89 5.36
N GLN A 42 -11.88 27.88 5.93
CA GLN A 42 -13.20 27.40 5.50
C GLN A 42 -14.39 28.22 6.07
N GLY A 43 -14.13 29.35 6.72
CA GLY A 43 -15.15 30.26 7.24
C GLY A 43 -15.71 29.89 8.63
N ARG A 44 -15.09 28.97 9.36
CA ARG A 44 -15.46 28.70 10.77
C ARG A 44 -14.98 29.83 11.68
N ASN A 45 -15.77 30.18 12.69
CA ASN A 45 -15.31 31.11 13.73
C ASN A 45 -14.18 30.46 14.57
N SER A 46 -13.40 31.29 15.27
CA SER A 46 -12.20 30.82 15.98
C SER A 46 -12.50 29.74 17.04
N THR A 47 -13.64 29.84 17.73
CA THR A 47 -14.02 28.86 18.77
C THR A 47 -14.34 27.52 18.16
N ASP A 48 -15.20 27.49 17.13
CA ASP A 48 -15.59 26.25 16.45
C ASP A 48 -14.38 25.60 15.76
N ALA A 49 -13.53 26.41 15.11
CA ALA A 49 -12.30 25.95 14.49
C ALA A 49 -11.36 25.27 15.50
N SER A 50 -11.17 25.88 16.68
CA SER A 50 -10.38 25.28 17.76
C SER A 50 -11.01 23.98 18.29
N VAL A 51 -12.33 23.92 18.47
CA VAL A 51 -12.99 22.70 18.95
C VAL A 51 -12.86 21.55 17.96
N LEU A 52 -13.09 21.82 16.67
CA LEU A 52 -12.93 20.82 15.61
C LEU A 52 -11.47 20.34 15.49
N ALA A 53 -10.51 21.27 15.51
CA ALA A 53 -9.09 20.92 15.47
C ALA A 53 -8.64 20.08 16.67
N MET A 54 -9.11 20.40 17.88
CA MET A 54 -8.81 19.58 19.07
C MET A 54 -9.32 18.15 18.94
N LYS A 55 -10.57 18.00 18.48
CA LYS A 55 -11.17 16.69 18.25
C LYS A 55 -10.37 15.90 17.22
N ASP A 56 -10.05 16.51 16.09
CA ASP A 56 -9.29 15.86 15.02
C ASP A 56 -7.89 15.43 15.46
N VAL A 57 -7.18 16.27 16.22
CA VAL A 57 -5.85 15.91 16.77
C VAL A 57 -5.97 14.72 17.71
N PHE A 58 -6.97 14.72 18.60
CA PHE A 58 -7.19 13.63 19.53
C PHE A 58 -7.54 12.31 18.83
N ASP A 59 -8.47 12.38 17.85
CA ASP A 59 -8.91 11.24 17.06
C ASP A 59 -7.72 10.68 16.25
N ASN A 60 -6.94 11.54 15.60
CA ASN A 60 -5.71 11.18 14.89
C ASN A 60 -4.71 10.47 15.83
N LEU A 61 -4.36 11.07 16.97
CA LEU A 61 -3.42 10.48 17.91
C LEU A 61 -3.88 9.11 18.41
N SER A 62 -5.18 8.95 18.63
CA SER A 62 -5.79 7.69 19.05
C SER A 62 -5.72 6.63 17.96
N GLU A 63 -6.08 6.97 16.72
CA GLU A 63 -5.97 6.09 15.55
C GLU A 63 -4.52 5.65 15.33
N VAL A 64 -3.56 6.58 15.35
CA VAL A 64 -2.13 6.28 15.18
C VAL A 64 -1.62 5.33 16.26
N ALA A 65 -2.04 5.51 17.52
CA ALA A 65 -1.64 4.62 18.60
C ALA A 65 -2.20 3.20 18.43
N GLN A 66 -3.48 3.08 18.06
CA GLN A 66 -4.13 1.80 17.79
C GLN A 66 -3.48 1.08 16.61
N GLU A 67 -3.26 1.78 15.50
CA GLU A 67 -2.61 1.23 14.30
C GLU A 67 -1.17 0.78 14.58
N LYS A 68 -0.42 1.53 15.39
CA LYS A 68 0.92 1.13 15.82
C LYS A 68 0.91 -0.16 16.64
N ALA A 69 -0.03 -0.28 17.58
CA ALA A 69 -0.20 -1.47 18.40
C ALA A 69 -0.57 -2.69 17.53
N LYS A 70 -1.54 -2.53 16.62
CA LYS A 70 -1.95 -3.56 15.64
C LYS A 70 -0.77 -4.05 14.81
N ARG A 71 -0.01 -3.12 14.21
CA ARG A 71 1.17 -3.43 13.39
C ARG A 71 2.23 -4.18 14.18
N THR A 72 2.50 -3.75 15.42
CA THR A 72 3.49 -4.39 16.29
C THR A 72 3.07 -5.82 16.64
N ALA A 73 1.82 -6.04 17.03
CA ALA A 73 1.29 -7.37 17.30
C ALA A 73 1.37 -8.28 16.07
N LYS A 74 0.96 -7.79 14.89
CA LYS A 74 1.06 -8.56 13.64
C LYS A 74 2.51 -8.90 13.29
N MET A 75 3.42 -7.94 13.43
CA MET A 75 4.84 -8.13 13.17
C MET A 75 5.42 -9.25 14.05
N LEU A 76 5.08 -9.27 15.34
CA LEU A 76 5.49 -10.35 16.26
C LEU A 76 4.93 -11.72 15.85
N SER A 77 3.66 -11.80 15.45
CA SER A 77 3.04 -13.04 14.95
C SER A 77 3.78 -13.58 13.73
N VAL A 78 4.00 -12.70 12.73
CA VAL A 78 4.69 -13.07 11.49
C VAL A 78 6.12 -13.52 11.75
N GLN A 79 6.84 -12.84 12.66
CA GLN A 79 8.19 -13.30 13.03
C GLN A 79 8.19 -14.67 13.69
N ALA A 80 7.21 -14.96 14.56
CA ALA A 80 7.08 -16.27 15.18
C ALA A 80 6.78 -17.36 14.14
N GLU A 81 5.86 -17.10 13.20
CA GLU A 81 5.51 -18.00 12.11
C GLU A 81 6.71 -18.27 11.18
N ASN A 82 7.43 -17.23 10.77
CA ASN A 82 8.60 -17.34 9.91
C ASN A 82 9.73 -18.14 10.60
N ASN A 83 9.97 -17.89 11.88
CA ASN A 83 10.94 -18.65 12.66
C ASN A 83 10.53 -20.13 12.78
N ALA A 84 9.25 -20.40 13.05
CA ALA A 84 8.73 -21.77 13.13
C ALA A 84 8.88 -22.52 11.79
N ARG A 85 8.58 -21.86 10.67
CA ARG A 85 8.76 -22.43 9.33
C ARG A 85 10.22 -22.76 9.03
N ILE A 86 11.16 -21.88 9.40
CA ILE A 86 12.59 -22.16 9.22
C ILE A 86 13.03 -23.34 10.10
N ALA A 87 12.60 -23.37 11.37
CA ALA A 87 12.91 -24.46 12.29
C ALA A 87 12.34 -25.82 11.81
N GLN A 88 11.18 -25.82 11.14
CA GLN A 88 10.56 -27.02 10.56
C GLN A 88 11.52 -27.78 9.63
N ALA A 89 12.45 -27.09 8.95
CA ALA A 89 13.45 -27.72 8.08
C ALA A 89 14.30 -28.77 8.82
N LEU A 90 14.50 -28.62 10.13
CA LEU A 90 15.29 -29.54 10.95
C LEU A 90 14.53 -30.83 11.29
N GLU A 91 13.19 -30.79 11.24
CA GLU A 91 12.31 -31.93 11.50
C GLU A 91 12.09 -32.79 10.24
N LEU A 92 12.24 -32.20 9.05
CA LEU A 92 12.08 -32.88 7.78
C LEU A 92 13.24 -33.83 7.49
N LYS A 93 13.02 -34.82 6.63
CA LYS A 93 14.05 -35.78 6.24
C LYS A 93 14.85 -35.25 5.05
N GLN A 94 16.18 -35.42 5.08
CA GLN A 94 17.10 -34.88 4.06
C GLN A 94 16.89 -35.48 2.65
N ASP A 95 16.29 -36.67 2.56
CA ASP A 95 15.93 -37.35 1.31
C ASP A 95 14.77 -36.66 0.57
N GLN A 96 13.88 -35.98 1.29
CA GLN A 96 12.79 -35.18 0.73
C GLN A 96 13.27 -33.97 -0.08
N PHE A 97 14.57 -33.64 0.00
CA PHE A 97 15.19 -32.49 -0.64
C PHE A 97 16.26 -32.87 -1.67
N GLY A 98 16.41 -34.16 -1.97
CA GLY A 98 17.36 -34.64 -2.98
C GLY A 98 17.05 -34.12 -4.40
N VAL A 99 18.09 -33.85 -5.18
CA VAL A 99 17.97 -33.47 -6.59
C VAL A 99 17.65 -34.72 -7.43
N LYS A 100 16.58 -34.67 -8.24
CA LYS A 100 16.27 -35.74 -9.20
C LYS A 100 17.48 -35.94 -10.14
N GLY A 101 18.04 -37.15 -10.16
CA GLY A 101 19.20 -37.52 -11.00
C GLY A 101 20.55 -37.56 -10.28
N ALA A 102 20.66 -37.07 -9.04
CA ALA A 102 21.87 -37.19 -8.22
C ALA A 102 21.71 -38.33 -7.20
N ALA A 103 21.78 -39.59 -7.67
CA ALA A 103 21.61 -40.76 -6.82
C ALA A 103 22.54 -40.70 -5.58
N GLY A 104 21.95 -40.75 -4.38
CA GLY A 104 22.67 -40.91 -3.11
C GLY A 104 23.11 -39.64 -2.38
N LYS A 105 22.95 -38.43 -2.94
CA LYS A 105 23.34 -37.19 -2.22
C LYS A 105 22.16 -36.62 -1.42
N LYS A 106 22.18 -36.86 -0.10
CA LYS A 106 21.27 -36.21 0.87
C LYS A 106 21.49 -34.69 0.86
N ALA A 107 20.41 -33.91 0.91
CA ALA A 107 20.52 -32.47 1.09
C ALA A 107 21.15 -32.13 2.44
N SER A 108 22.00 -31.12 2.51
CA SER A 108 22.53 -30.64 3.80
C SER A 108 21.44 -29.96 4.62
N ARG A 109 21.60 -29.92 5.94
CA ARG A 109 20.64 -29.25 6.83
C ARG A 109 20.62 -27.75 6.59
N GLY A 110 21.77 -27.17 6.25
CA GLY A 110 21.89 -25.78 5.82
C GLY A 110 21.07 -25.46 4.56
N PHE A 111 21.15 -26.32 3.53
CA PHE A 111 20.32 -26.19 2.34
C PHE A 111 18.83 -26.22 2.68
N MET A 112 18.39 -27.14 3.56
CA MET A 112 16.99 -27.25 3.96
C MET A 112 16.50 -26.00 4.70
N LEU A 113 17.30 -25.45 5.62
CA LEU A 113 16.99 -24.21 6.32
C LEU A 113 16.79 -23.04 5.35
N ALA A 114 17.69 -22.87 4.39
CA ALA A 114 17.56 -21.83 3.37
C ALA A 114 16.38 -22.09 2.42
N ARG A 115 16.07 -23.36 2.11
CA ARG A 115 14.88 -23.70 1.33
C ARG A 115 13.57 -23.39 2.07
N ALA A 116 13.56 -23.45 3.40
CA ALA A 116 12.43 -23.00 4.22
C ALA A 116 12.21 -21.48 4.15
N ALA A 117 13.29 -20.71 4.00
CA ALA A 117 13.15 -19.28 3.72
C ALA A 117 12.55 -19.05 2.33
N VAL A 118 13.00 -19.79 1.31
CA VAL A 118 12.42 -19.70 -0.04
C VAL A 118 10.95 -20.12 -0.08
N SER A 119 10.54 -21.09 0.75
CA SER A 119 9.13 -21.53 0.81
C SER A 119 8.17 -20.49 1.41
N LEU A 120 8.69 -19.42 2.01
CA LEU A 120 7.88 -18.25 2.35
C LEU A 120 7.46 -17.48 1.10
N ILE A 121 8.25 -17.51 0.02
CA ILE A 121 8.01 -16.74 -1.19
C ILE A 121 7.25 -17.59 -2.22
N GLU A 122 7.77 -18.77 -2.54
CA GLU A 122 7.18 -19.72 -3.48
C GLU A 122 6.62 -20.94 -2.78
N ASP A 123 5.61 -21.56 -3.40
CA ASP A 123 5.03 -22.78 -2.86
C ASP A 123 6.05 -23.92 -2.75
N ASP A 124 6.02 -24.60 -1.60
CA ASP A 124 6.82 -25.79 -1.34
C ASP A 124 6.05 -26.72 -0.41
N PRO A 125 5.48 -27.82 -0.94
CA PRO A 125 4.54 -28.67 -0.20
C PRO A 125 5.17 -29.41 0.99
N ARG A 126 6.49 -29.32 1.15
CA ARG A 126 7.21 -29.91 2.29
C ARG A 126 7.06 -29.06 3.56
N PHE A 127 6.78 -27.76 3.42
CA PHE A 127 6.61 -26.84 4.53
C PHE A 127 5.14 -26.56 4.80
N LYS A 128 4.79 -26.37 6.07
CA LYS A 128 3.41 -26.02 6.47
C LYS A 128 3.17 -24.53 6.25
N GLY A 129 1.91 -24.16 5.97
CA GLY A 129 1.45 -22.79 5.75
C GLY A 129 1.42 -22.38 4.28
N LEU A 130 0.90 -21.19 3.98
CA LEU A 130 0.87 -20.65 2.62
C LEU A 130 2.17 -19.90 2.31
N SER A 131 2.58 -19.89 1.04
CA SER A 131 3.63 -19.00 0.54
C SER A 131 3.01 -17.68 0.11
N TYR A 132 3.83 -16.64 -0.02
CA TYR A 132 3.41 -15.36 -0.59
C TYR A 132 2.75 -15.54 -1.97
N SER A 133 3.33 -16.34 -2.86
CA SER A 133 2.77 -16.56 -4.20
C SER A 133 1.36 -17.13 -4.14
N THR A 134 1.13 -18.11 -3.27
CA THR A 134 -0.19 -18.72 -3.08
C THR A 134 -1.16 -17.74 -2.42
N GLN A 135 -0.71 -17.01 -1.40
CA GLN A 135 -1.52 -16.00 -0.72
C GLN A 135 -2.01 -14.92 -1.70
N LYS A 136 -1.11 -14.42 -2.55
CA LYS A 136 -1.42 -13.44 -3.60
C LYS A 136 -2.53 -13.96 -4.52
N GLU A 137 -2.41 -15.18 -5.04
CA GLU A 137 -3.41 -15.75 -5.95
C GLU A 137 -4.75 -16.01 -5.25
N VAL A 138 -4.74 -16.39 -3.97
CA VAL A 138 -5.98 -16.55 -3.18
C VAL A 138 -6.70 -15.20 -3.04
N ILE A 139 -6.00 -14.15 -2.62
CA ILE A 139 -6.57 -12.80 -2.45
C ILE A 139 -7.08 -12.26 -3.79
N ARG A 140 -6.28 -12.43 -4.84
CA ARG A 140 -6.62 -12.07 -6.20
C ARG A 140 -7.90 -12.78 -6.64
N GLY A 141 -7.98 -14.10 -6.45
CA GLY A 141 -9.16 -14.91 -6.75
C GLY A 141 -10.41 -14.46 -6.00
N GLN A 142 -10.29 -14.10 -4.72
CA GLN A 142 -11.42 -13.57 -3.94
C GLN A 142 -11.97 -12.26 -4.52
N MET A 143 -11.09 -11.32 -4.90
CA MET A 143 -11.50 -10.07 -5.52
C MET A 143 -12.11 -10.29 -6.92
N PHE A 144 -11.50 -11.16 -7.73
CA PHE A 144 -12.02 -11.49 -9.07
C PHE A 144 -13.32 -12.27 -9.02
N ALA A 145 -13.60 -13.06 -7.98
CA ALA A 145 -14.87 -13.77 -7.86
C ALA A 145 -16.06 -12.80 -7.81
N ILE A 146 -15.94 -11.70 -7.06
CA ILE A 146 -16.96 -10.64 -7.02
C ILE A 146 -17.15 -9.99 -8.39
N PHE A 147 -16.05 -9.80 -9.11
CA PHE A 147 -16.06 -9.19 -10.44
C PHE A 147 -16.67 -10.11 -11.50
N ASN A 148 -16.34 -11.42 -11.44
CA ASN A 148 -16.83 -12.45 -12.35
C ASN A 148 -18.33 -12.71 -12.18
N ASP A 149 -18.84 -12.72 -10.94
CA ASP A 149 -20.28 -12.86 -10.69
C ASP A 149 -21.11 -11.78 -11.41
N VAL A 150 -20.54 -10.58 -11.56
CA VAL A 150 -21.17 -9.46 -12.28
C VAL A 150 -20.95 -9.58 -13.78
N LEU A 151 -19.75 -9.98 -14.23
CA LEU A 151 -19.50 -10.25 -15.65
C LEU A 151 -20.38 -11.38 -16.21
N GLU A 152 -20.62 -12.44 -15.46
CA GLU A 152 -21.49 -13.53 -15.88
C GLU A 152 -22.96 -13.10 -15.96
N LYS A 153 -23.43 -12.30 -15.00
CA LYS A 153 -24.80 -11.77 -14.99
C LYS A 153 -25.02 -10.75 -16.12
N ALA A 154 -24.05 -9.86 -16.33
CA ALA A 154 -24.06 -8.89 -17.43
C ALA A 154 -23.86 -9.57 -18.79
N GLY A 155 -23.07 -10.64 -18.86
CA GLY A 155 -22.80 -11.45 -20.05
C GLY A 155 -24.00 -12.26 -20.52
N LYS A 156 -24.85 -12.74 -19.60
CA LYS A 156 -26.05 -13.54 -19.90
C LYS A 156 -27.26 -12.72 -20.39
N GLY A 157 -27.18 -11.39 -20.44
CA GLY A 157 -28.30 -10.55 -20.93
C GLY A 157 -27.97 -9.21 -21.58
N ALA A 158 -26.78 -8.62 -21.37
CA ALA A 158 -26.54 -7.22 -21.71
C ALA A 158 -25.27 -6.94 -22.55
N PHE A 159 -24.22 -7.77 -22.47
CA PHE A 159 -23.04 -7.65 -23.34
C PHE A 159 -23.22 -8.26 -24.74
N GLY A 160 -24.33 -8.98 -24.98
CA GLY A 160 -24.60 -9.67 -26.25
C GLY A 160 -25.13 -8.76 -27.36
N THR A 161 -25.64 -7.56 -27.05
CA THR A 161 -26.46 -6.79 -28.01
C THR A 161 -26.05 -5.34 -28.20
N GLN A 162 -25.15 -4.77 -27.39
CA GLN A 162 -24.59 -3.45 -27.65
C GLN A 162 -23.07 -3.43 -27.52
N LYS A 163 -22.45 -2.77 -28.51
CA LYS A 163 -21.02 -2.69 -28.77
C LYS A 163 -20.24 -2.36 -27.48
N GLY A 164 -19.36 -3.28 -27.05
CA GLY A 164 -18.53 -3.22 -25.84
C GLY A 164 -17.57 -2.02 -25.66
N LYS A 165 -17.73 -0.94 -26.43
CA LYS A 165 -17.00 0.34 -26.25
C LYS A 165 -17.81 1.41 -25.51
N ALA A 166 -19.14 1.37 -25.52
CA ALA A 166 -19.97 2.40 -24.87
C ALA A 166 -20.07 2.24 -23.34
N HIS A 167 -19.94 1.02 -22.83
CA HIS A 167 -20.07 0.73 -21.40
C HIS A 167 -18.89 1.23 -20.56
N LEU A 168 -17.66 1.21 -21.10
CA LEU A 168 -16.46 1.57 -20.33
C LEU A 168 -16.48 3.02 -19.82
N PRO A 169 -16.78 4.05 -20.64
CA PRO A 169 -16.99 5.40 -20.14
C PRO A 169 -18.14 5.50 -19.12
N ASN A 170 -19.23 4.75 -19.33
CA ASN A 170 -20.38 4.76 -18.42
C ASN A 170 -20.04 4.14 -17.06
N ILE A 171 -19.19 3.11 -17.01
CA ILE A 171 -18.71 2.53 -15.74
C ILE A 171 -18.01 3.60 -14.90
N VAL A 172 -17.13 4.39 -15.52
CA VAL A 172 -16.45 5.50 -14.83
C VAL A 172 -17.48 6.50 -14.30
N ARG A 173 -18.40 6.96 -15.15
CA ARG A 173 -19.48 7.88 -14.75
C ARG A 173 -20.29 7.36 -13.56
N GLU A 174 -20.71 6.11 -13.59
CA GLU A 174 -21.48 5.47 -12.51
C GLU A 174 -20.66 5.34 -11.22
N VAL A 175 -19.35 5.04 -11.30
CA VAL A 175 -18.45 5.05 -10.11
C VAL A 175 -18.40 6.43 -9.48
N PHE A 176 -18.33 7.49 -10.29
CA PHE A 176 -18.38 8.89 -9.83
C PHE A 176 -19.80 9.37 -9.45
N GLY A 177 -20.82 8.53 -9.60
CA GLY A 177 -22.20 8.78 -9.18
C GLY A 177 -23.06 9.51 -10.21
N GLU A 178 -22.61 9.61 -11.46
CA GLU A 178 -23.43 10.08 -12.58
C GLU A 178 -24.36 8.94 -13.04
N THR A 179 -25.67 9.21 -13.16
CA THR A 179 -26.63 8.22 -13.68
C THR A 179 -26.61 8.24 -15.21
N THR A 180 -26.16 7.14 -15.81
CA THR A 180 -25.99 6.99 -17.26
C THR A 180 -27.17 6.31 -17.95
N GLY A 181 -28.01 5.61 -17.17
CA GLY A 181 -29.10 4.76 -17.68
C GLY A 181 -28.62 3.40 -18.19
N ASP A 182 -27.31 3.14 -18.13
CA ASP A 182 -26.69 1.88 -18.53
C ASP A 182 -26.66 0.91 -17.34
N ALA A 183 -27.61 -0.03 -17.33
CA ALA A 183 -27.76 -0.98 -16.23
C ALA A 183 -26.50 -1.82 -16.00
N SER A 184 -25.80 -2.22 -17.07
CA SER A 184 -24.57 -3.01 -16.96
C SER A 184 -23.42 -2.19 -16.41
N ALA A 185 -23.27 -0.94 -16.85
CA ALA A 185 -22.27 -0.05 -16.30
C ALA A 185 -22.50 0.24 -14.82
N LYS A 186 -23.76 0.42 -14.42
CA LYS A 186 -24.15 0.61 -13.01
C LYS A 186 -23.83 -0.60 -12.15
N GLU A 187 -24.18 -1.81 -12.60
CA GLU A 187 -23.86 -3.05 -11.89
C GLU A 187 -22.35 -3.25 -11.75
N MET A 188 -21.59 -3.00 -12.82
CA MET A 188 -20.13 -3.09 -12.81
C MET A 188 -19.49 -2.05 -11.88
N ALA A 189 -19.98 -0.81 -11.88
CA ALA A 189 -19.52 0.23 -10.96
C ALA A 189 -19.76 -0.15 -9.50
N GLN A 190 -20.93 -0.73 -9.19
CA GLN A 190 -21.24 -1.24 -7.85
C GLN A 190 -20.34 -2.42 -7.46
N ALA A 191 -20.06 -3.32 -8.40
CA ALA A 191 -19.13 -4.44 -8.20
C ALA A 191 -17.73 -3.93 -7.87
N TRP A 192 -17.25 -2.97 -8.66
CA TRP A 192 -15.96 -2.34 -8.46
C TRP A 192 -15.84 -1.71 -7.07
N LEU A 193 -16.84 -0.93 -6.63
CA LEU A 193 -16.82 -0.31 -5.31
C LEU A 193 -16.74 -1.36 -4.19
N LYS A 194 -17.46 -2.49 -4.32
CA LYS A 194 -17.36 -3.62 -3.38
C LYS A 194 -15.98 -4.26 -3.38
N VAL A 195 -15.38 -4.48 -4.56
CA VAL A 195 -14.03 -5.04 -4.68
C VAL A 195 -13.00 -4.11 -4.05
N SER A 196 -13.11 -2.81 -4.30
CA SER A 196 -12.20 -1.83 -3.70
C SER A 196 -12.30 -1.79 -2.17
N ASP A 197 -13.53 -1.81 -1.64
CA ASP A 197 -13.78 -1.86 -0.20
C ASP A 197 -13.28 -3.18 0.42
N LEU A 198 -13.49 -4.31 -0.24
CA LEU A 198 -12.96 -5.60 0.19
C LEU A 198 -11.43 -5.57 0.23
N GLY A 199 -10.77 -5.02 -0.79
CA GLY A 199 -9.31 -4.88 -0.81
C GLY A 199 -8.79 -4.08 0.38
N VAL A 200 -9.49 -3.00 0.76
CA VAL A 200 -9.16 -2.21 1.97
C VAL A 200 -9.36 -3.05 3.24
N ASP A 201 -10.47 -3.78 3.35
CA ASP A 201 -10.76 -4.61 4.52
C ASP A 201 -9.72 -5.72 4.70
N LEU A 202 -9.40 -6.45 3.62
CA LEU A 202 -8.37 -7.49 3.63
C LEU A 202 -7.00 -6.92 4.00
N PHE A 203 -6.65 -5.76 3.45
CA PHE A 203 -5.39 -5.10 3.78
C PHE A 203 -5.31 -4.68 5.26
N ASN A 204 -6.40 -4.16 5.81
CA ASN A 204 -6.47 -3.78 7.21
C ASN A 204 -6.43 -4.99 8.15
N GLN A 205 -7.08 -6.09 7.77
CA GLN A 205 -7.04 -7.37 8.49
C GLN A 205 -5.64 -8.00 8.46
N ALA A 206 -4.94 -7.90 7.33
CA ALA A 206 -3.56 -8.34 7.18
C ALA A 206 -2.58 -7.61 8.12
N GLY A 207 -2.96 -6.45 8.66
CA GLY A 207 -2.11 -5.60 9.51
C GLY A 207 -1.65 -4.30 8.84
N GLY A 208 -2.14 -4.02 7.63
CA GLY A 208 -2.02 -2.72 6.98
C GLY A 208 -2.99 -1.69 7.57
N SER A 209 -2.92 -0.46 7.06
CA SER A 209 -3.85 0.62 7.37
C SER A 209 -4.21 1.33 6.08
N LEU A 210 -5.48 1.32 5.72
CA LEU A 210 -6.06 2.07 4.63
C LEU A 210 -7.47 2.50 5.01
N LYS A 211 -7.81 3.73 4.66
CA LYS A 211 -9.19 4.22 4.73
C LYS A 211 -9.95 3.91 3.43
N LYS A 212 -11.22 3.55 3.57
CA LYS A 212 -12.14 3.44 2.43
C LYS A 212 -12.41 4.82 1.86
N LEU A 213 -12.50 4.87 0.53
CA LEU A 213 -12.70 6.11 -0.20
C LEU A 213 -14.04 6.03 -0.94
N GLN A 214 -14.91 7.02 -0.73
CA GLN A 214 -16.17 7.06 -1.46
C GLN A 214 -15.91 7.29 -2.94
N ARG A 215 -16.61 6.53 -3.80
CA ARG A 215 -16.53 6.66 -5.26
C ARG A 215 -15.10 6.52 -5.78
N TYR A 216 -14.36 5.60 -5.18
CA TYR A 216 -12.95 5.43 -5.49
C TYR A 216 -12.75 4.76 -6.83
N LEU A 217 -11.87 5.37 -7.63
CA LEU A 217 -11.26 4.77 -8.80
C LEU A 217 -9.74 5.02 -8.69
N PRO A 218 -8.88 4.05 -9.04
CA PRO A 218 -7.44 4.26 -9.01
C PRO A 218 -7.08 5.36 -9.99
N ASN A 219 -5.91 5.99 -9.77
CA ASN A 219 -5.38 6.97 -10.72
C ASN A 219 -5.38 6.37 -12.14
N ALA A 220 -5.67 7.20 -13.15
CA ALA A 220 -6.06 6.87 -14.51
C ALA A 220 -5.00 6.12 -15.36
N GLY A 221 -4.02 5.48 -14.74
CA GLY A 221 -2.82 5.00 -15.39
C GLY A 221 -1.96 6.18 -15.84
N SER A 222 -0.65 6.05 -15.78
CA SER A 222 0.25 7.08 -16.31
C SER A 222 1.34 6.41 -17.09
N ASN A 223 1.46 6.77 -18.36
CA ASN A 223 2.54 6.33 -19.22
C ASN A 223 3.66 7.36 -19.15
N ALA A 224 4.81 6.97 -18.60
CA ALA A 224 5.97 7.84 -18.45
C ALA A 224 6.38 8.52 -19.77
N ALA A 225 6.33 7.84 -20.91
CA ALA A 225 6.68 8.42 -22.20
C ALA A 225 5.67 9.48 -22.67
N LYS A 226 4.36 9.27 -22.47
CA LYS A 226 3.32 10.27 -22.78
C LYS A 226 3.44 11.49 -21.86
N LEU A 227 3.71 11.26 -20.58
CA LEU A 227 3.94 12.32 -19.60
C LEU A 227 5.11 13.22 -19.97
N VAL A 228 6.27 12.63 -20.24
CA VAL A 228 7.49 13.37 -20.59
C VAL A 228 7.34 14.11 -21.93
N LYS A 229 6.60 13.54 -22.87
CA LYS A 229 6.37 14.15 -24.18
C LYS A 229 5.56 15.45 -24.10
N ASP A 230 4.62 15.56 -23.15
CA ASP A 230 3.73 16.72 -23.05
C ASP A 230 3.59 17.22 -21.60
N GLU A 231 4.74 17.49 -20.97
CA GLU A 231 4.85 17.96 -19.59
C GLU A 231 4.05 19.25 -19.34
N ALA A 232 4.15 20.22 -20.25
CA ALA A 232 3.46 21.49 -20.11
C ALA A 232 1.92 21.31 -20.08
N ARG A 233 1.39 20.47 -20.97
CA ARG A 233 -0.03 20.10 -20.99
C ARG A 233 -0.41 19.32 -19.74
N TRP A 234 0.46 18.46 -19.25
CA TRP A 234 0.25 17.74 -18.01
C TRP A 234 0.00 18.73 -16.88
N PHE A 235 0.94 19.63 -16.59
CA PHE A 235 0.78 20.62 -15.52
C PHE A 235 -0.44 21.53 -15.71
N ALA A 236 -0.71 21.99 -16.94
CA ALA A 236 -1.82 22.89 -17.24
C ALA A 236 -3.19 22.31 -16.90
N THR A 237 -3.35 20.98 -16.97
CA THR A 237 -4.65 20.32 -16.75
C THR A 237 -4.89 19.92 -15.29
N ARG A 238 -3.87 19.91 -14.42
CA ARG A 238 -3.97 19.40 -13.03
C ARG A 238 -4.86 20.26 -12.16
N ALA A 239 -4.75 21.58 -12.29
CA ALA A 239 -5.55 22.51 -11.49
C ALA A 239 -7.06 22.32 -11.72
N GLU A 240 -7.46 21.93 -12.92
CA GLU A 240 -8.87 21.78 -13.32
C GLU A 240 -9.41 20.37 -13.07
N ARG A 241 -8.58 19.34 -13.27
CA ARG A 241 -9.00 17.92 -13.21
C ARG A 241 -8.98 17.33 -11.80
N TRP A 242 -8.14 17.85 -10.91
CA TRP A 242 -8.02 17.33 -9.54
C TRP A 242 -8.98 18.00 -8.56
N ASP A 243 -9.45 17.20 -7.63
CA ASP A 243 -10.27 17.63 -6.50
C ASP A 243 -9.37 17.96 -5.30
N TRP A 244 -8.83 19.16 -5.30
CA TRP A 244 -7.98 19.67 -4.21
C TRP A 244 -8.68 19.70 -2.85
N ASP A 245 -10.02 19.80 -2.84
CA ASP A 245 -10.82 19.79 -1.63
C ASP A 245 -10.95 18.39 -1.03
N ARG A 246 -10.60 17.33 -1.77
CA ARG A 246 -10.50 15.95 -1.28
C ARG A 246 -9.08 15.49 -0.99
N MET A 247 -8.07 16.23 -1.46
CA MET A 247 -6.66 15.93 -1.21
C MET A 247 -6.22 16.55 0.12
N ARG A 248 -5.50 15.79 0.94
CA ARG A 248 -4.99 16.23 2.25
C ARG A 248 -3.56 15.79 2.44
N TRP A 249 -2.80 16.55 3.23
CA TRP A 249 -1.53 16.10 3.78
C TRP A 249 -1.76 14.92 4.74
N PRO A 250 -0.72 14.10 5.04
CA PRO A 250 -0.86 13.01 6.00
C PRO A 250 -1.29 13.51 7.37
N ASP A 251 -0.86 14.66 7.84
CA ASP A 251 -1.39 15.23 9.08
C ASP A 251 -2.86 15.67 8.96
N GLY A 252 -3.57 15.38 7.87
CA GLY A 252 -4.96 15.73 7.64
C GLY A 252 -5.18 17.20 7.28
N SER A 253 -4.13 18.02 7.21
CA SER A 253 -4.24 19.42 6.83
C SER A 253 -4.57 19.58 5.35
N VAL A 254 -5.18 20.72 5.02
CA VAL A 254 -5.53 21.09 3.63
C VAL A 254 -4.26 21.41 2.84
N ILE A 255 -4.30 21.17 1.52
CA ILE A 255 -3.21 21.58 0.63
C ILE A 255 -3.50 23.01 0.17
N GLU A 256 -2.72 23.96 0.69
CA GLU A 256 -2.90 25.37 0.39
C GLU A 256 -2.59 25.67 -1.08
N VAL A 257 -3.22 26.71 -1.65
CA VAL A 257 -3.06 27.06 -3.08
C VAL A 257 -1.59 27.29 -3.44
N SER A 258 -0.81 27.88 -2.53
CA SER A 258 0.63 28.11 -2.68
C SER A 258 1.46 26.81 -2.74
N GLU A 259 0.96 25.71 -2.19
CA GLU A 259 1.65 24.42 -2.12
C GLU A 259 1.33 23.50 -3.31
N ARG A 260 0.20 23.74 -3.98
CA ARG A 260 -0.27 22.91 -5.11
C ARG A 260 0.78 22.71 -6.22
N PRO A 261 1.58 23.72 -6.62
CA PRO A 261 2.63 23.51 -7.63
C PRO A 261 3.69 22.50 -7.19
N ALA A 262 4.07 22.49 -5.91
CA ALA A 262 5.03 21.53 -5.37
C ALA A 262 4.44 20.11 -5.34
N VAL A 263 3.16 19.99 -4.99
CA VAL A 263 2.42 18.71 -5.06
C VAL A 263 2.37 18.18 -6.49
N MET A 264 1.95 19.01 -7.46
CA MET A 264 1.93 18.62 -8.87
C MET A 264 3.29 18.16 -9.35
N LYS A 265 4.36 18.88 -9.01
CA LYS A 265 5.73 18.54 -9.41
C LYS A 265 6.14 17.17 -8.87
N ALA A 266 5.91 16.91 -7.60
CA ALA A 266 6.29 15.63 -7.02
C ALA A 266 5.46 14.47 -7.60
N VAL A 267 4.16 14.69 -7.87
CA VAL A 267 3.30 13.69 -8.55
C VAL A 267 3.88 13.40 -9.93
N TYR A 268 4.23 14.44 -10.70
CA TYR A 268 4.82 14.29 -12.02
C TYR A 268 6.12 13.49 -12.00
N GLU A 269 7.07 13.85 -11.12
CA GLU A 269 8.34 13.14 -10.99
C GLU A 269 8.15 11.65 -10.65
N THR A 270 7.15 11.36 -9.80
CA THR A 270 6.82 9.98 -9.44
C THR A 270 6.28 9.20 -10.63
N LEU A 271 5.39 9.79 -11.43
CA LEU A 271 4.76 9.11 -12.55
C LEU A 271 5.68 9.02 -13.78
N SER A 272 6.50 10.05 -14.04
CA SER A 272 7.40 10.11 -15.21
C SER A 272 8.62 9.23 -15.06
N THR A 273 9.01 8.88 -13.83
CA THR A 273 10.13 7.98 -13.55
C THR A 273 9.68 6.55 -13.22
N ASP A 274 8.39 6.26 -13.28
CA ASP A 274 7.81 4.99 -12.80
C ASP A 274 8.24 4.66 -11.36
N GLY A 275 8.36 5.71 -10.53
CA GLY A 275 8.86 5.61 -9.16
C GLY A 275 10.37 5.44 -9.02
N ALA A 276 11.16 5.46 -10.10
CA ALA A 276 12.63 5.35 -10.02
C ALA A 276 13.27 6.54 -9.26
N ASN A 277 12.60 7.69 -9.19
CA ASN A 277 12.99 8.81 -8.32
C ASN A 277 13.03 8.45 -6.82
N LYS A 278 12.52 7.27 -6.45
CA LYS A 278 12.51 6.73 -5.07
C LYS A 278 13.68 5.78 -4.79
N ILE A 279 14.43 5.37 -5.83
CA ILE A 279 15.64 4.56 -5.68
C ILE A 279 16.78 5.49 -5.31
N ASP A 280 16.87 5.83 -4.02
CA ASP A 280 18.01 6.57 -3.50
C ASP A 280 19.21 5.61 -3.36
N ALA A 281 20.18 5.75 -4.26
CA ALA A 281 21.43 4.98 -4.26
C ALA A 281 22.28 5.21 -2.98
N THR A 282 21.93 6.21 -2.16
CA THR A 282 22.58 6.54 -0.89
C THR A 282 21.73 6.19 0.34
N ALA A 283 20.51 5.67 0.18
CA ALA A 283 19.59 5.36 1.28
C ALA A 283 19.94 4.10 2.10
N PHE A 284 21.22 3.79 2.23
CA PHE A 284 21.70 3.07 3.42
C PHE A 284 21.66 4.04 4.60
N ARG A 285 20.52 4.07 5.30
CA ARG A 285 20.23 4.82 6.55
C ARG A 285 19.85 6.31 6.38
N GLY A 286 18.57 6.59 6.56
CA GLY A 286 18.12 7.82 7.22
C GLY A 286 17.30 8.81 6.39
N ARG A 287 16.08 9.07 6.89
CA ARG A 287 15.33 10.34 6.85
C ARG A 287 15.45 11.19 5.56
N GLY A 288 14.73 10.79 4.52
CA GLY A 288 14.23 11.65 3.45
C GLY A 288 12.72 11.47 3.29
N GLN A 289 11.94 11.98 4.24
CA GLN A 289 10.46 12.03 4.16
C GLN A 289 10.10 13.48 3.81
N ALA A 290 9.28 13.78 2.80
CA ALA A 290 7.86 13.82 3.09
C ALA A 290 6.95 13.57 1.87
N LEU A 291 7.23 14.06 0.66
CA LEU A 291 6.20 14.08 -0.40
C LEU A 291 6.26 12.87 -1.38
N GLY A 292 7.43 12.40 -1.81
CA GLY A 292 7.54 11.26 -2.74
C GLY A 292 6.96 9.94 -2.21
N ASN A 293 7.12 9.69 -0.90
CA ASN A 293 6.53 8.52 -0.23
C ASN A 293 5.00 8.65 -0.01
N GLN A 294 4.44 9.85 -0.09
CA GLN A 294 2.98 10.08 -0.02
C GLN A 294 2.33 9.79 -1.38
N LEU A 295 3.05 10.03 -2.47
CA LEU A 295 2.62 9.80 -3.84
C LEU A 295 2.67 8.34 -4.27
N ASP A 296 3.37 7.51 -3.49
CA ASP A 296 3.26 6.05 -3.51
C ASP A 296 1.87 5.54 -3.11
N ASN A 297 1.09 6.38 -2.43
CA ASN A 297 -0.33 6.13 -2.26
C ASN A 297 -1.02 6.55 -3.56
N HIS A 298 -1.21 5.59 -4.46
CA HIS A 298 -2.08 5.65 -5.66
C HIS A 298 -3.54 6.08 -5.38
N ARG A 299 -3.82 6.46 -4.14
CA ARG A 299 -5.08 6.91 -3.54
C ARG A 299 -5.02 8.37 -3.07
N PHE A 300 -3.89 9.07 -3.26
CA PHE A 300 -3.68 10.47 -2.87
C PHE A 300 -4.36 11.45 -3.83
N VAL A 301 -4.21 11.22 -5.14
CA VAL A 301 -4.83 12.06 -6.16
C VAL A 301 -6.31 11.70 -6.28
N HIS A 302 -7.17 12.71 -6.16
CA HIS A 302 -8.59 12.60 -6.40
C HIS A 302 -8.95 13.40 -7.65
N TYR A 303 -9.72 12.80 -8.56
CA TYR A 303 -10.29 13.52 -9.69
C TYR A 303 -11.62 14.15 -9.31
N LYS A 304 -11.91 15.31 -9.91
CA LYS A 304 -13.14 16.08 -9.68
C LYS A 304 -14.39 15.35 -10.17
N ASP A 305 -14.29 14.72 -11.34
CA ASP A 305 -15.41 14.05 -12.00
C ASP A 305 -14.92 12.96 -12.97
N ALA A 306 -15.87 12.19 -13.50
CA ALA A 306 -15.59 11.11 -14.44
C ALA A 306 -14.94 11.63 -15.73
N LYS A 307 -15.36 12.81 -16.21
CA LYS A 307 -14.80 13.43 -17.41
C LYS A 307 -13.31 13.72 -17.23
N SER A 308 -12.93 14.30 -16.10
CA SER A 308 -11.56 14.63 -15.75
C SER A 308 -10.68 13.38 -15.69
N TRP A 309 -11.18 12.31 -15.06
CA TRP A 309 -10.49 11.03 -15.01
C TRP A 309 -10.30 10.40 -16.41
N MET A 310 -11.37 10.36 -17.22
CA MET A 310 -11.31 9.78 -18.57
C MET A 310 -10.41 10.57 -19.51
N SER A 311 -10.47 11.90 -19.48
CA SER A 311 -9.57 12.74 -20.27
C SER A 311 -8.11 12.56 -19.87
N ASP A 312 -7.83 12.28 -18.59
CA ASP A 312 -6.47 12.02 -18.13
C ASP A 312 -5.96 10.65 -18.58
N LEU A 313 -6.81 9.60 -18.54
CA LEU A 313 -6.51 8.29 -19.11
C LEU A 313 -6.21 8.40 -20.62
N GLU A 314 -7.02 9.17 -21.35
CA GLU A 314 -6.87 9.34 -22.80
C GLU A 314 -5.58 10.09 -23.17
N GLU A 315 -5.29 11.21 -22.48
CA GLU A 315 -4.12 12.04 -22.78
C GLU A 315 -2.80 11.43 -22.27
N PHE A 316 -2.80 10.86 -21.07
CA PHE A 316 -1.56 10.50 -20.35
C PHE A 316 -1.48 9.05 -19.89
N GLY A 317 -2.59 8.32 -19.88
CA GLY A 317 -2.64 6.91 -19.48
C GLY A 317 -2.51 5.95 -20.66
N ASP A 318 -2.66 4.66 -20.35
CA ASP A 318 -2.72 3.56 -21.31
C ASP A 318 -3.87 2.61 -20.97
N GLY A 319 -4.32 1.86 -21.98
CA GLY A 319 -5.38 0.88 -21.80
C GLY A 319 -6.75 1.52 -21.67
N ASN A 320 -7.61 0.89 -20.87
CA ASN A 320 -8.99 1.30 -20.68
C ASN A 320 -9.39 1.22 -19.18
N PRO A 321 -10.57 1.74 -18.78
CA PRO A 321 -10.99 1.74 -17.38
C PRO A 321 -10.94 0.38 -16.68
N PHE A 322 -11.26 -0.70 -17.40
CA PHE A 322 -11.20 -2.07 -16.88
C PHE A 322 -9.75 -2.49 -16.59
N ASP A 323 -8.81 -2.13 -17.46
CA ASP A 323 -7.39 -2.45 -17.26
C ASP A 323 -6.85 -1.78 -15.98
N VAL A 324 -7.27 -0.53 -15.71
CA VAL A 324 -6.91 0.19 -14.48
C VAL A 324 -7.47 -0.50 -13.24
N MET A 325 -8.72 -0.97 -13.30
CA MET A 325 -9.35 -1.72 -12.21
C MET A 325 -8.62 -3.05 -11.94
N VAL A 326 -8.31 -3.81 -12.99
CA VAL A 326 -7.57 -5.07 -12.91
C VAL A 326 -6.17 -4.86 -12.34
N ALA A 327 -5.43 -3.87 -12.83
CA ALA A 327 -4.10 -3.54 -12.31
C ALA A 327 -4.14 -3.20 -10.82
N HIS A 328 -5.18 -2.49 -10.35
CA HIS A 328 -5.36 -2.22 -8.93
C HIS A 328 -5.64 -3.48 -8.10
N ILE A 329 -6.43 -4.43 -8.62
CA ILE A 329 -6.63 -5.74 -7.96
C ILE A 329 -5.30 -6.48 -7.82
N GLU A 330 -4.47 -6.51 -8.87
CA GLU A 330 -3.14 -7.13 -8.82
C GLU A 330 -2.23 -6.48 -7.77
N HIS A 331 -2.17 -5.14 -7.76
CA HIS A 331 -1.37 -4.38 -6.80
C HIS A 331 -1.86 -4.56 -5.36
N MET A 332 -3.17 -4.53 -5.13
CA MET A 332 -3.73 -4.76 -3.80
C MET A 332 -3.49 -6.19 -3.33
N SER A 333 -3.65 -7.19 -4.20
CA SER A 333 -3.39 -8.60 -3.87
C SER A 333 -1.93 -8.81 -3.49
N HIS A 334 -1.01 -8.22 -4.24
CA HIS A 334 0.41 -8.20 -3.92
C HIS A 334 0.68 -7.56 -2.54
N LYS A 335 0.14 -6.35 -2.29
CA LYS A 335 0.33 -5.63 -1.03
C LYS A 335 -0.20 -6.40 0.18
N ILE A 336 -1.41 -6.97 0.07
CA ILE A 336 -2.02 -7.76 1.15
C ILE A 336 -1.15 -8.99 1.43
N ALA A 337 -0.78 -9.76 0.40
CA ALA A 337 0.05 -10.95 0.54
C ALA A 337 1.44 -10.63 1.14
N MET A 338 2.01 -9.46 0.83
CA MET A 338 3.23 -8.97 1.48
C MET A 338 3.07 -8.77 2.98
N VAL A 339 2.01 -8.07 3.38
CA VAL A 339 1.79 -7.78 4.81
C VAL A 339 1.41 -9.05 5.57
N GLU A 340 0.65 -9.96 4.96
CA GLU A 340 0.31 -11.23 5.61
C GLU A 340 1.52 -12.14 5.81
N THR A 341 2.41 -12.24 4.81
CA THR A 341 3.55 -13.15 4.82
C THR A 341 4.77 -12.57 5.57
N PHE A 342 5.03 -11.28 5.40
CA PHE A 342 6.26 -10.62 5.89
C PHE A 342 5.98 -9.50 6.88
N GLY A 343 4.72 -9.22 7.19
CA GLY A 343 4.33 -8.21 8.16
C GLY A 343 4.42 -6.78 7.62
N PRO A 344 4.18 -5.78 8.48
CA PRO A 344 4.12 -4.37 8.06
C PRO A 344 5.44 -3.78 7.55
N ASN A 345 6.57 -4.45 7.78
CA ASN A 345 7.88 -4.06 7.26
C ASN A 345 8.57 -5.27 6.61
N PRO A 346 8.25 -5.58 5.34
CA PRO A 346 8.79 -6.75 4.66
C PRO A 346 10.32 -6.75 4.54
N GLU A 347 10.94 -5.60 4.26
CA GLU A 347 12.41 -5.48 4.13
C GLU A 347 13.14 -5.88 5.42
N MET A 348 12.66 -5.41 6.57
CA MET A 348 13.22 -5.83 7.87
C MET A 348 12.99 -7.32 8.11
N THR A 349 11.81 -7.84 7.80
CA THR A 349 11.49 -9.26 7.98
C THR A 349 12.35 -10.16 7.10
N PHE A 350 12.63 -9.75 5.86
CA PHE A 350 13.54 -10.43 4.95
C PHE A 350 14.96 -10.55 5.52
N ASN A 351 15.51 -9.45 6.02
CA ASN A 351 16.81 -9.46 6.69
C ASN A 351 16.80 -10.36 7.94
N ASN A 352 15.69 -10.37 8.69
CA ASN A 352 15.54 -11.24 9.86
C ASN A 352 15.49 -12.73 9.46
N ILE A 353 14.75 -13.08 8.41
CA ILE A 353 14.70 -14.46 7.87
C ILE A 353 16.12 -14.93 7.51
N GLU A 354 16.89 -14.10 6.81
CA GLU A 354 18.28 -14.42 6.46
C GLU A 354 19.14 -14.64 7.71
N ALA A 355 19.00 -13.78 8.72
CA ALA A 355 19.72 -13.88 9.99
C ALA A 355 19.34 -15.17 10.76
N ILE A 356 18.06 -15.54 10.78
CA ILE A 356 17.57 -16.77 11.42
C ILE A 356 18.18 -18.00 10.74
N VAL A 357 18.14 -18.06 9.40
CA VAL A 357 18.75 -19.17 8.64
C VAL A 357 20.25 -19.27 8.95
N LYS A 358 20.99 -18.16 8.88
CA LYS A 358 22.42 -18.13 9.18
C LYS A 358 22.73 -18.56 10.61
N LYS A 359 21.91 -18.12 11.59
CA LYS A 359 22.05 -18.51 12.99
C LYS A 359 21.89 -20.02 13.17
N HIS A 360 20.83 -20.62 12.59
CA HIS A 360 20.63 -22.06 12.66
C HIS A 360 21.77 -22.82 11.97
N ALA A 361 22.19 -22.39 10.78
CA ALA A 361 23.26 -23.04 10.03
C ALA A 361 24.63 -22.94 10.73
N ALA A 362 24.93 -21.83 11.41
CA ALA A 362 26.15 -21.65 12.17
C ALA A 362 26.31 -22.63 13.35
N GLY A 363 25.20 -23.13 13.89
CA GLY A 363 25.19 -24.17 14.94
C GLY A 363 25.38 -25.61 14.41
N LEU A 364 25.54 -25.79 13.09
CA LEU A 364 25.69 -27.09 12.45
C LEU A 364 27.14 -27.27 11.97
N SER A 365 27.37 -27.59 10.69
CA SER A 365 28.71 -27.75 10.10
C SER A 365 29.10 -26.56 9.22
N ALA A 366 30.40 -26.42 8.93
CA ALA A 366 30.90 -25.44 7.96
C ALA A 366 30.29 -25.65 6.56
N LYS A 367 30.01 -26.90 6.19
CA LYS A 367 29.32 -27.23 4.95
C LYS A 367 27.87 -26.75 4.95
N ASP A 368 27.13 -26.96 6.04
CA ASP A 368 25.75 -26.46 6.17
C ASP A 368 25.70 -24.94 6.06
N LYS A 369 26.63 -24.25 6.72
CA LYS A 369 26.75 -22.79 6.59
C LYS A 369 26.94 -22.36 5.13
N ALA A 370 27.90 -22.96 4.43
CA ALA A 370 28.19 -22.64 3.03
C ALA A 370 27.00 -22.95 2.10
N ASP A 371 26.35 -24.10 2.28
CA ASP A 371 25.20 -24.49 1.46
C ASP A 371 23.98 -23.57 1.71
N ALA A 372 23.76 -23.15 2.97
CA ALA A 372 22.70 -22.19 3.31
C ALA A 372 22.96 -20.82 2.67
N GLU A 373 24.18 -20.30 2.80
CA GLU A 373 24.59 -19.02 2.20
C GLU A 373 24.47 -19.03 0.68
N ALA A 374 24.80 -20.14 0.02
CA ALA A 374 24.65 -20.28 -1.42
C ALA A 374 23.18 -20.18 -1.88
N VAL A 375 22.25 -20.83 -1.19
CA VAL A 375 20.81 -20.74 -1.52
C VAL A 375 20.25 -19.35 -1.22
N LEU A 376 20.65 -18.77 -0.08
CA LEU A 376 20.22 -17.41 0.28
C LEU A 376 20.63 -16.41 -0.80
N LYS A 377 21.89 -16.46 -1.23
CA LYS A 377 22.44 -15.55 -2.25
C LYS A 377 21.88 -15.79 -3.65
N ASN A 378 21.78 -17.04 -4.07
CA ASN A 378 21.47 -17.36 -5.47
C ASN A 378 19.97 -17.50 -5.74
N THR A 379 19.14 -17.60 -4.70
CA THR A 379 17.71 -17.87 -4.86
C THR A 379 16.86 -16.93 -4.01
N PHE A 380 17.04 -16.96 -2.68
CA PHE A 380 16.19 -16.17 -1.78
C PHE A 380 16.30 -14.66 -2.06
N GLN A 381 17.52 -14.11 -2.08
CA GLN A 381 17.76 -12.69 -2.32
C GLN A 381 17.22 -12.20 -3.68
N PRO A 382 17.52 -12.85 -4.82
CA PRO A 382 16.90 -12.47 -6.10
C PRO A 382 15.38 -12.50 -6.08
N MET A 383 14.76 -13.49 -5.43
CA MET A 383 13.31 -13.56 -5.31
C MET A 383 12.75 -12.44 -4.44
N MET A 384 13.42 -12.10 -3.34
CA MET A 384 13.05 -10.95 -2.52
C MET A 384 13.09 -9.66 -3.34
N GLU A 385 14.15 -9.42 -4.11
CA GLU A 385 14.26 -8.24 -4.97
C GLU A 385 13.11 -8.14 -5.98
N VAL A 386 12.75 -9.25 -6.62
CA VAL A 386 11.62 -9.29 -7.55
C VAL A 386 10.31 -8.95 -6.85
N VAL A 387 10.10 -9.51 -5.66
CA VAL A 387 8.87 -9.33 -4.89
C VAL A 387 8.77 -7.94 -4.27
N THR A 388 9.86 -7.37 -3.76
CA THR A 388 9.86 -6.04 -3.12
C THR A 388 9.82 -4.89 -4.12
N ARG A 389 10.31 -5.06 -5.34
CA ARG A 389 10.15 -4.05 -6.41
C ARG A 389 8.68 -3.74 -6.70
N SER A 390 7.78 -4.69 -6.45
CA SER A 390 6.34 -4.48 -6.59
C SER A 390 5.68 -3.83 -5.35
N ASN A 391 6.42 -3.56 -4.28
CA ASN A 391 5.88 -3.15 -2.98
C ASN A 391 6.23 -1.70 -2.57
N PRO A 392 5.39 -0.71 -2.88
CA PRO A 392 5.49 0.62 -2.30
C PRO A 392 4.73 0.65 -0.97
N MET A 393 5.40 0.25 0.11
CA MET A 393 4.87 0.34 1.48
C MET A 393 5.91 0.99 2.38
N ASN A 394 5.68 2.26 2.72
CA ASN A 394 6.46 2.95 3.75
C ASN A 394 5.99 2.47 5.14
N PRO A 395 6.86 1.85 5.98
CA PRO A 395 6.48 1.37 7.31
C PRO A 395 6.11 2.50 8.28
N ASN A 396 6.42 3.75 7.93
CA ASN A 396 6.03 4.97 8.67
C ASN A 396 4.83 5.69 8.04
N SER A 397 4.13 5.10 7.06
CA SER A 397 2.86 5.64 6.56
C SER A 397 1.79 5.44 7.63
N VAL A 398 1.45 6.51 8.34
CA VAL A 398 0.11 6.64 8.90
C VAL A 398 -0.78 7.12 7.75
N TRP A 399 -2.01 6.58 7.71
CA TRP A 399 -3.06 6.73 6.68
C TRP A 399 -3.06 5.74 5.53
#